data_AF-A0A6C0AW39-F1
#
_entry.id   AF-A0A6C0AW39-F1
#
_cell.length_a   1.000
_cell.length_b   1.000
_cell.length_c   1.000
_cell.angle_alpha   90.00
_cell.angle_beta   90.00
_cell.angle_gamma   90.00
#
_symmetry.space_group_name_H-M   'P 1'
#
loop_
_entity.id
_entity.type
_entity.pdbx_description
1 polymer ?
#
loop_
_entity_poly.entity_id
_entity_poly.type
_entity_poly.pdbx_seq_one_letter_code
_entity_poly.pdbx_strand_id
1 'polypeptide(L)'
;MEYIPVELVIKVYTYCSAKELCSCDVLSRKWNNFSKENSYIWRNCRQWSLRFWDNAEARNPKLSKPLKSYRKEVFRLLHYEEMIAPYKISIEEYILMWKYFDTIKN
;
A
#
# COMPACT_ATOMS: atom_id res chain seq x y z
N MET A 1 15.97 18.64 18.23
CA MET A 1 15.92 17.41 17.43
C MET A 1 15.99 17.83 15.98
N GLU A 2 17.11 17.57 15.31
CA GLU A 2 17.24 17.80 13.88
C GLU A 2 16.23 16.91 13.14
N TYR A 3 15.43 17.51 12.27
CA TYR A 3 14.48 16.78 11.45
C TYR A 3 15.25 16.03 10.37
N ILE A 4 14.95 14.73 10.21
CA ILE A 4 15.47 13.95 9.08
C ILE A 4 14.93 14.58 7.79
N PRO A 5 15.79 14.89 6.79
CA PRO A 5 15.33 15.41 5.51
C PRO A 5 14.36 14.44 4.81
N VAL A 6 13.32 14.98 4.19
CA VAL A 6 12.29 14.20 3.48
C VAL A 6 12.90 13.32 2.40
N GLU A 7 13.91 13.84 1.70
CA GLU A 7 14.63 13.14 0.64
C GLU A 7 15.35 11.90 1.17
N LEU A 8 15.90 11.99 2.38
CA LEU A 8 16.59 10.87 3.02
C LEU A 8 15.59 9.78 3.42
N VAL A 9 14.42 10.18 3.93
CA VAL A 9 13.32 9.25 4.24
C VAL A 9 12.86 8.51 2.99
N ILE A 10 12.61 9.23 1.88
CA ILE A 10 12.23 8.63 0.59
C ILE A 10 13.28 7.62 0.16
N LYS A 11 14.57 8.00 0.25
CA LYS A 11 15.67 7.12 -0.14
C LYS A 11 15.70 5.85 0.71
N VAL A 12 15.55 5.94 2.04
CA VAL A 12 15.45 4.75 2.91
C VAL A 12 14.27 3.87 2.49
N TYR A 13 13.11 4.49 2.27
CA TYR A 13 11.89 3.77 1.87
C TYR A 13 12.04 3.03 0.54
N THR A 14 12.90 3.48 -0.39
CA THR A 14 13.16 2.73 -1.63
C THR A 14 13.86 1.39 -1.42
N TYR A 15 14.52 1.19 -0.28
CA TYR A 15 15.13 -0.09 0.10
C TYR A 15 14.20 -0.98 0.92
N CYS A 16 13.08 -0.44 1.41
CA CYS A 16 12.12 -1.19 2.19
C CYS A 16 11.24 -2.06 1.28
N SER A 17 10.96 -3.26 1.77
CA SER A 17 9.90 -4.12 1.25
C SER A 17 8.52 -3.51 1.48
N ALA A 18 7.52 -3.97 0.72
CA ALA A 18 6.11 -3.58 0.92
C ALA A 18 5.66 -3.80 2.37
N LYS A 19 6.12 -4.89 2.99
CA LYS A 19 5.85 -5.24 4.38
C LYS A 19 6.35 -4.17 5.36
N GLU A 20 7.62 -3.79 5.25
CA GLU A 20 8.22 -2.77 6.11
C GLU A 20 7.55 -1.40 5.95
N LEU A 21 7.24 -1.00 4.71
CA LEU A 21 6.50 0.24 4.42
C LEU A 21 5.10 0.22 5.05
N CYS A 22 4.39 -0.91 4.97
CA CYS A 22 3.09 -1.07 5.60
C CYS A 22 3.19 -1.00 7.13
N SER A 23 4.20 -1.62 7.73
CA SER A 23 4.43 -1.54 9.16
C SER A 23 4.62 -0.09 9.60
N CYS A 24 5.45 0.70 8.92
CA CYS A 24 5.64 2.13 9.21
C CYS A 24 4.31 2.91 9.17
N ASP A 25 3.48 2.64 8.15
CA ASP A 25 2.19 3.30 7.94
C ASP A 25 1.12 2.96 8.98
N VAL A 26 1.19 1.78 9.59
CA VAL A 26 0.27 1.36 10.68
C VAL A 26 0.72 1.95 12.01
N LEU A 27 2.04 2.06 12.24
CA LEU A 27 2.61 2.53 13.50
C LEU A 27 2.40 4.04 13.75
N SER A 28 2.19 4.85 12.70
CA SER A 28 1.98 6.29 12.88
C SER A 28 1.14 6.93 11.79
N ARG A 29 0.23 7.82 12.21
CA ARG A 29 -0.52 8.70 11.30
C ARG A 29 0.41 9.60 10.47
N LYS A 30 1.55 10.02 11.02
CA LYS A 30 2.54 10.86 10.32
C LYS A 30 3.17 10.09 9.16
N TRP A 31 3.65 8.87 9.41
CA TRP A 31 4.19 7.99 8.37
C TRP A 31 3.13 7.61 7.34
N ASN A 32 1.91 7.31 7.80
CA ASN A 32 0.79 7.02 6.91
C ASN A 32 0.51 8.14 5.91
N ASN A 33 0.47 9.39 6.38
CA ASN A 33 0.23 10.57 5.55
C ASN A 33 1.43 10.83 4.62
N PHE A 34 2.65 10.70 5.12
CA PHE A 34 3.86 10.81 4.30
C PHE A 34 3.85 9.84 3.12
N SER A 35 3.51 8.56 3.34
CA SER A 35 3.38 7.56 2.28
C SER A 35 2.17 7.81 1.37
N LYS A 36 1.16 8.59 1.79
CA LYS A 36 0.02 8.99 0.94
C LYS A 36 0.46 10.05 -0.05
N GLU A 37 1.19 11.04 0.45
CA GLU A 37 1.74 12.14 -0.34
C GLU A 37 2.84 11.64 -1.29
N ASN A 38 3.59 10.61 -0.89
CA ASN A 38 4.68 10.02 -1.67
C ASN A 38 4.34 8.60 -2.17
N SER A 39 3.16 8.43 -2.78
CA SER A 39 2.71 7.09 -3.19
C SER A 39 3.65 6.35 -4.15
N TYR A 40 4.48 7.06 -4.93
CA TYR A 40 5.46 6.48 -5.87
C TYR A 40 6.51 5.58 -5.22
N ILE A 41 6.72 5.70 -3.91
CA ILE A 41 7.63 4.84 -3.16
C ILE A 41 7.24 3.36 -3.30
N TRP A 42 5.95 3.07 -3.41
CA TRP A 42 5.42 1.72 -3.55
C TRP A 42 5.71 1.07 -4.91
N ARG A 43 6.29 1.81 -5.87
CA ARG A 43 6.70 1.31 -7.18
C ARG A 43 7.76 0.21 -7.09
N ASN A 44 8.60 0.24 -6.05
CA ASN A 44 9.69 -0.73 -5.89
C ASN A 44 9.23 -2.08 -5.30
N CYS A 45 7.95 -2.23 -4.98
CA CYS A 45 7.39 -3.42 -4.36
C CYS A 45 7.01 -4.52 -5.40
N ARG A 46 7.99 -5.31 -5.87
CA ARG A 46 7.87 -6.49 -6.79
C ARG A 46 7.55 -6.20 -8.27
N GLN A 47 7.96 -7.07 -9.20
CA GLN A 47 7.78 -6.86 -10.66
C GLN A 47 6.34 -6.60 -11.16
N TRP A 48 5.30 -7.14 -10.52
CA TRP A 48 3.91 -6.85 -10.88
C TRP A 48 3.52 -5.39 -10.56
N SER A 49 4.14 -4.76 -9.55
CA SER A 49 3.91 -3.34 -9.23
C SER A 49 4.35 -2.44 -10.37
N LEU A 50 5.45 -2.76 -11.05
CA LEU A 50 5.99 -1.92 -12.12
C LEU A 50 4.98 -1.81 -13.27
N ARG A 51 4.45 -2.94 -13.74
CA ARG A 51 3.42 -2.96 -14.79
C ARG A 51 2.11 -2.33 -14.34
N PHE A 52 1.69 -2.55 -13.09
CA PHE A 52 0.52 -1.89 -12.54
C PHE A 52 0.71 -0.37 -12.51
N TRP A 53 1.89 0.08 -12.09
CA TRP A 53 2.22 1.49 -11.89
C TRP A 53 2.27 2.24 -13.21
N ASP A 54 2.98 1.71 -14.21
CA ASP A 54 3.06 2.31 -15.54
C ASP A 54 1.66 2.44 -16.17
N ASN A 55 0.81 1.42 -15.99
CA ASN A 55 -0.60 1.46 -16.43
C ASN A 55 -1.46 2.43 -15.59
N ALA A 56 -1.15 2.62 -14.31
CA ALA A 56 -1.88 3.52 -13.43
C ALA A 56 -1.54 5.00 -13.68
N GLU A 57 -0.28 5.30 -14.00
CA GLU A 57 0.18 6.64 -14.42
C GLU A 57 -0.40 7.02 -15.79
N ALA A 58 -0.57 6.06 -16.70
CA ALA A 58 -1.19 6.29 -18.01
C ALA A 58 -2.70 6.56 -17.95
N ARG A 59 -3.38 6.27 -16.82
CA ARG A 59 -4.84 6.45 -16.67
C ARG A 59 -5.21 7.87 -16.27
N ASN A 60 -6.35 8.34 -16.77
CA ASN A 60 -6.90 9.63 -16.37
C ASN A 60 -7.35 9.63 -14.89
N PRO A 61 -6.74 10.47 -14.02
CA PRO A 61 -7.06 10.50 -12.58
C PRO A 61 -8.48 10.96 -12.25
N LYS A 62 -9.16 11.63 -13.19
CA LYS A 62 -10.56 12.07 -13.03
C LYS A 62 -11.55 10.91 -13.05
N LEU A 63 -11.19 9.79 -13.68
CA LEU A 63 -12.04 8.60 -13.79
C LEU A 63 -11.81 7.62 -12.63
N SER A 64 -10.58 7.51 -12.15
CA SER A 64 -10.24 6.64 -11.03
C SER A 64 -8.96 7.12 -10.35
N LYS A 65 -8.76 6.74 -9.08
CA LYS A 65 -7.51 6.99 -8.34
C LYS A 65 -6.71 5.68 -8.21
N PRO A 66 -6.14 5.15 -9.30
CA PRO A 66 -5.59 3.79 -9.34
C PRO A 66 -4.46 3.58 -8.33
N LEU A 67 -3.65 4.60 -8.03
CA LEU A 67 -2.57 4.52 -7.03
C LEU A 67 -3.10 4.41 -5.59
N LYS A 68 -4.25 5.03 -5.28
CA LYS A 68 -4.93 4.86 -3.99
C LYS A 68 -5.48 3.44 -3.85
N SER A 69 -6.06 2.92 -4.93
CA SER A 69 -6.54 1.53 -5.00
C SER A 69 -5.40 0.53 -4.88
N TYR A 70 -4.25 0.80 -5.51
CA TYR A 70 -3.05 -0.02 -5.42
C TYR A 70 -2.52 -0.13 -4.01
N ARG A 71 -2.36 1.00 -3.31
CA ARG A 71 -1.94 0.95 -1.92
C ARG A 71 -2.91 0.15 -1.08
N LYS A 72 -4.22 0.38 -1.22
CA LYS A 72 -5.25 -0.45 -0.54
C LYS A 72 -5.08 -1.94 -0.85
N GLU A 73 -4.78 -2.29 -2.10
CA GLU A 73 -4.54 -3.66 -2.54
C GLU A 73 -3.32 -4.27 -1.85
N VAL A 74 -2.20 -3.54 -1.80
CA VAL A 74 -0.98 -3.97 -1.10
C VAL A 74 -1.24 -4.19 0.39
N PHE A 75 -1.92 -3.25 1.04
CA PHE A 75 -2.33 -3.41 2.44
C PHE A 75 -3.21 -4.64 2.65
N ARG A 76 -4.15 -4.88 1.74
CA ARG A 76 -5.05 -6.03 1.79
C ARG A 76 -4.25 -7.33 1.72
N LEU A 77 -3.37 -7.48 0.73
CA LEU A 77 -2.56 -8.68 0.55
C LEU A 77 -1.60 -8.94 1.73
N LEU A 78 -0.98 -7.89 2.28
CA LEU A 78 -0.10 -8.05 3.44
C LEU A 78 -0.88 -8.42 4.70
N HIS A 79 -2.05 -7.80 4.94
CA HIS A 79 -2.90 -8.19 6.05
C HIS A 79 -3.39 -9.64 5.93
N TYR A 80 -3.65 -10.09 4.70
CA TYR A 80 -3.91 -11.51 4.44
C TYR A 80 -2.73 -12.37 4.91
N GLU A 81 -1.54 -12.13 4.36
CA GLU A 81 -0.34 -12.94 4.62
C GLU A 81 0.03 -13.00 6.11
N GLU A 82 -0.13 -11.90 6.85
CA GLU A 82 0.33 -11.80 8.24
C GLU A 82 -0.71 -12.16 9.29
N MET A 83 -1.97 -11.76 9.07
CA MET A 83 -3.00 -11.81 10.11
C MET A 83 -4.06 -12.87 9.83
N ILE A 84 -4.27 -13.27 8.57
CA ILE A 84 -5.40 -14.12 8.17
C ILE A 84 -4.95 -15.49 7.68
N ALA A 85 -3.88 -15.56 6.88
CA ALA A 85 -3.34 -16.80 6.34
C ALA A 85 -3.01 -17.86 7.41
N PRO A 86 -2.52 -17.52 8.62
CA PRO A 86 -2.33 -18.51 9.70
C PRO A 86 -3.61 -19.23 10.13
N TYR A 87 -4.78 -18.62 9.92
CA TYR A 87 -6.09 -19.20 10.22
C TYR A 87 -6.66 -20.04 9.07
N LYS A 88 -5.86 -20.32 8.02
CA LYS A 88 -6.23 -21.16 6.86
C LYS A 88 -7.44 -20.65 6.07
N ILE A 89 -7.76 -19.37 6.17
CA ILE A 89 -8.73 -18.72 5.28
C ILE A 89 -8.08 -18.55 3.90
N SER A 90 -8.81 -18.87 2.83
CA SER A 90 -8.29 -18.68 1.47
C SER A 90 -8.21 -17.19 1.11
N ILE A 91 -7.34 -16.85 0.16
CA ILE A 91 -7.18 -15.46 -0.28
C ILE A 91 -8.47 -14.94 -0.94
N GLU A 92 -9.22 -15.82 -1.62
CA GLU A 92 -10.50 -15.51 -2.24
C GLU A 92 -11.57 -15.16 -1.19
N GLU A 93 -11.70 -15.96 -0.13
CA GLU A 93 -12.62 -15.71 0.98
C GLU A 93 -12.28 -14.39 1.68
N TYR A 94 -11.00 -14.16 1.94
CA TYR A 94 -10.55 -12.92 2.55
C TYR A 94 -10.81 -11.69 1.67
N ILE A 95 -10.59 -11.77 0.34
CA ILE A 95 -10.93 -10.69 -0.58
C ILE A 95 -12.44 -10.40 -0.55
N LEU A 96 -13.27 -11.43 -0.45
CA LEU A 96 -14.73 -11.28 -0.34
C LEU A 96 -15.11 -10.56 0.96
N MET A 97 -14.55 -10.97 2.10
CA MET A 97 -14.75 -10.33 3.40
C MET A 97 -14.30 -8.86 3.37
N TRP A 98 -13.13 -8.58 2.80
CA TRP A 98 -12.62 -7.22 2.71
C TRP A 98 -13.52 -6.32 1.85
N LYS A 99 -14.00 -6.82 0.71
CA LYS A 99 -14.97 -6.10 -0.14
C LYS A 99 -16.24 -5.77 0.64
N TYR A 100 -16.75 -6.72 1.42
CA TYR A 100 -17.91 -6.51 2.29
C TYR A 100 -17.66 -5.41 3.34
N PHE A 101 -16.51 -5.42 4.01
CA PHE A 101 -16.15 -4.37 4.97
C PHE A 101 -15.97 -2.98 4.32
N ASP A 102 -15.41 -2.92 3.11
CA ASP A 102 -15.27 -1.67 2.36
C ASP A 102 -16.63 -1.10 1.93
N THR A 103 -17.63 -1.95 1.63
CA THR A 103 -19.00 -1.50 1.33
C THR A 103 -19.76 -0.97 2.54
N ILE A 104 -19.49 -1.45 3.76
CA ILE A 104 -20.16 -0.98 4.98
C ILE A 104 -19.61 0.37 5.47
N LYS A 105 -18.35 0.69 5.13
CA LYS A 105 -17.67 1.90 5.56
C LYS A 105 -17.93 3.14 4.69
N ASN A 106 -18.61 2.99 3.56
CA ASN A 106 -19.02 4.10 2.67
C ASN A 106 -20.53 4.33 2.79
#